data_AF-A0A382SND1-F1
#
_entry.id   AF-A0A382SND1-F1
#
_cell.length_a   1.000
_cell.length_b   1.000
_cell.length_c   1.000
_cell.angle_alpha   90.00
_cell.angle_beta   90.00
_cell.angle_gamma   90.00
#
_symmetry.space_group_name_H-M   'P 1'
#
loop_
_entity.id
_entity.type
_entity.pdbx_description
1 polymer ?
#
loop_
_entity_poly.entity_id
_entity_poly.type
_entity_poly.pdbx_seq_one_letter_code
_entity_poly.pdbx_strand_id
1 'polypeptide(L)'
;MLKHLIGVEISPLRSALIFSYIGGILLVVIGLTFALPSTWVIFKDDFPGEGGFPWILASVGLIRILFTYLFARGIKFLYYLIILLSVVKVLELFVASSAESLGFAIWYVILTGIPEILLLISIFSSKAREELKSL
;
A
#
# COMPACT_ATOMS: atom_id res chain seq x y z
N MET A 1 15.81 -3.11 8.93
CA MET A 1 15.29 -4.21 8.08
C MET A 1 15.93 -4.24 6.70
N LEU A 2 15.84 -3.17 5.89
CA LEU A 2 16.37 -3.17 4.52
C LEU A 2 17.90 -3.39 4.39
N LYS A 3 18.69 -2.98 5.38
CA LYS A 3 20.14 -3.28 5.44
C LYS A 3 20.44 -4.78 5.32
N HIS A 4 19.61 -5.64 5.92
CA HIS A 4 19.81 -7.10 5.86
C HIS A 4 19.30 -7.72 4.55
N LEU A 5 18.44 -7.03 3.81
CA LEU A 5 17.82 -7.56 2.58
C LEU A 5 18.54 -7.07 1.31
N ILE A 6 19.03 -5.83 1.29
CA ILE A 6 19.63 -5.19 0.10
C ILE A 6 21.11 -4.85 0.33
N GLY A 7 21.63 -5.01 1.55
CA GLY A 7 23.02 -4.66 1.89
C GLY A 7 23.28 -3.15 1.97
N VAL A 8 22.27 -2.31 1.72
CA VAL A 8 22.36 -0.85 1.70
C VAL A 8 21.69 -0.26 2.95
N GLU A 9 22.37 0.70 3.59
CA GLU A 9 21.77 1.49 4.67
C GLU A 9 20.81 2.52 4.08
N ILE A 10 19.53 2.14 4.01
CA ILE A 10 18.45 3.03 3.63
C ILE A 10 17.84 3.61 4.91
N SER A 11 17.66 4.93 4.92
CA SER A 11 17.02 5.65 6.02
C SER A 11 15.61 5.08 6.28
N PRO A 12 15.14 4.99 7.54
CA PRO A 12 13.81 4.48 7.83
C PRO A 12 12.68 5.25 7.15
N LEU A 13 12.82 6.57 6.97
CA LEU A 13 11.83 7.36 6.23
C LEU A 13 11.82 6.98 4.75
N ARG A 14 13.00 6.87 4.11
CA ARG A 14 13.09 6.41 2.70
C ARG A 14 12.54 5.00 2.53
N SER A 15 12.79 4.12 3.48
CA SER A 15 12.23 2.77 3.50
C SER A 15 10.70 2.79 3.54
N ALA A 16 10.11 3.64 4.41
CA ALA A 16 8.66 3.82 4.46
C ALA A 16 8.09 4.32 3.13
N LEU A 17 8.77 5.26 2.46
CA LEU A 17 8.34 5.75 1.14
C LEU A 17 8.42 4.69 0.06
N ILE A 18 9.46 3.85 0.05
CA ILE A 18 9.56 2.71 -0.87
C ILE A 18 8.38 1.76 -0.67
N PHE A 19 8.07 1.38 0.57
CA PHE A 19 6.91 0.54 0.86
C PHE A 19 5.58 1.22 0.50
N SER A 20 5.50 2.55 0.61
CA SER A 20 4.33 3.31 0.15
C SER A 20 4.15 3.23 -1.37
N TYR A 21 5.24 3.35 -2.13
CA TYR A 21 5.20 3.17 -3.58
C TYR A 21 4.83 1.73 -3.96
N ILE A 22 5.43 0.73 -3.32
CA ILE A 22 5.11 -0.69 -3.57
C ILE A 22 3.64 -0.95 -3.30
N GLY A 23 3.13 -0.53 -2.13
CA GLY A 23 1.71 -0.68 -1.79
C GLY A 23 0.79 0.02 -2.79
N GLY A 24 1.12 1.27 -3.16
CA GLY A 24 0.36 2.02 -4.16
C GLY A 24 0.33 1.35 -5.53
N ILE A 25 1.48 0.86 -6.02
CA ILE A 25 1.59 0.16 -7.31
C ILE A 25 0.79 -1.14 -7.28
N LEU A 26 0.89 -1.93 -6.20
CA LEU A 26 0.13 -3.16 -6.06
C LEU A 26 -1.37 -2.90 -6.08
N LEU A 27 -1.84 -1.84 -5.41
CA LEU A 27 -3.24 -1.43 -5.47
C LEU A 27 -3.67 -1.07 -6.90
N VAL A 28 -2.87 -0.30 -7.63
CA VAL A 28 -3.16 0.04 -9.03
C VAL A 28 -3.24 -1.22 -9.90
N VAL A 29 -2.24 -2.10 -9.80
CA VAL A 29 -2.18 -3.31 -10.61
C VAL A 29 -3.37 -4.21 -10.32
N ILE A 30 -3.63 -4.52 -9.04
CA ILE A 30 -4.76 -5.36 -8.64
C ILE A 30 -6.07 -4.71 -9.12
N GLY A 31 -6.30 -3.44 -8.81
CA GLY A 31 -7.53 -2.74 -9.19
C GLY A 31 -7.77 -2.76 -10.70
N LEU A 32 -6.75 -2.49 -11.52
CA LEU A 32 -6.89 -2.51 -12.98
C LEU A 32 -7.04 -3.91 -13.56
N THR A 33 -6.35 -4.92 -13.00
CA THR A 33 -6.47 -6.31 -13.44
C THR A 33 -7.89 -6.84 -13.28
N PHE A 34 -8.60 -6.46 -12.22
CA PHE A 34 -9.99 -6.86 -11.99
C PHE A 34 -11.03 -5.89 -12.59
N ALA A 35 -10.67 -4.62 -12.82
CA ALA A 35 -11.54 -3.65 -13.47
C ALA A 35 -11.68 -3.88 -14.99
N LEU A 36 -10.58 -4.28 -15.64
CA LEU A 36 -10.52 -4.42 -17.08
C LEU A 36 -10.82 -5.86 -17.51
N PRO A 37 -11.55 -6.05 -18.62
CA PRO A 37 -11.77 -7.39 -19.17
C PRO A 37 -10.43 -7.99 -19.60
N SER A 38 -10.01 -9.05 -18.92
CA SER A 38 -8.79 -9.79 -19.23
C SER A 38 -9.10 -11.28 -19.36
N THR A 39 -8.55 -11.90 -20.41
CA THR A 39 -8.65 -13.34 -20.66
C THR A 39 -7.70 -14.17 -19.78
N TRP A 40 -6.81 -13.52 -19.05
CA TRP A 40 -5.78 -14.17 -18.22
C TRP A 40 -6.12 -14.24 -16.72
N VAL A 41 -7.24 -13.63 -16.31
CA VAL A 41 -7.63 -13.54 -14.89
C VAL A 41 -8.51 -14.72 -14.54
N ILE A 42 -7.93 -15.69 -13.83
CA ILE A 42 -8.57 -16.94 -13.44
C ILE A 42 -9.55 -16.74 -12.25
N PHE A 43 -9.42 -15.62 -11.52
CA PHE A 43 -10.16 -15.34 -10.28
C PHE A 43 -11.23 -14.24 -10.43
N LYS A 44 -11.70 -13.97 -11.65
CA LYS A 44 -12.59 -12.84 -11.92
C LYS A 44 -13.90 -12.91 -11.13
N ASP A 45 -14.43 -14.12 -10.95
CA ASP A 45 -15.69 -14.36 -10.24
C ASP A 45 -15.53 -14.38 -8.71
N ASP A 46 -14.30 -14.44 -8.20
CA ASP A 46 -13.97 -14.46 -6.77
C ASP A 46 -13.70 -13.06 -6.21
N PHE A 47 -13.71 -12.01 -7.04
CA PHE A 47 -13.38 -10.65 -6.62
C PHE A 47 -14.65 -9.87 -6.23
N PRO A 48 -14.73 -9.32 -5.01
CA PRO A 48 -15.92 -8.61 -4.57
C PRO A 48 -16.20 -7.34 -5.33
N GLY A 49 -17.49 -7.09 -5.56
CA GLY A 49 -18.01 -5.82 -6.03
C GLY A 49 -17.97 -5.69 -7.54
N GLU A 50 -19.06 -6.10 -8.18
CA GLU A 50 -19.31 -5.80 -9.59
C GLU A 50 -19.17 -4.28 -9.84
N GLY A 51 -18.24 -3.90 -10.72
CA GLY A 51 -18.16 -2.58 -11.35
C GLY A 51 -17.54 -1.42 -10.56
N GLY A 52 -17.47 -1.44 -9.22
CA GLY A 52 -17.03 -0.27 -8.43
C GLY A 52 -15.74 -0.44 -7.63
N PHE A 53 -15.60 -1.54 -6.91
CA PHE A 53 -14.50 -1.76 -5.96
C PHE A 53 -13.11 -1.78 -6.64
N PRO A 54 -12.91 -2.46 -7.80
CA PRO A 54 -11.62 -2.44 -8.50
C PRO A 54 -11.14 -1.02 -8.88
N TRP A 55 -12.06 -0.13 -9.29
CA TRP A 55 -11.73 1.25 -9.66
C TRP A 55 -11.37 2.10 -8.45
N ILE A 56 -12.05 1.90 -7.31
CA ILE A 56 -11.70 2.57 -6.05
C ILE A 56 -10.30 2.16 -5.63
N LEU A 57 -9.99 0.86 -5.70
CA LEU A 57 -8.70 0.30 -5.33
C LEU A 57 -7.56 0.88 -6.19
N ALA A 58 -7.76 0.95 -7.51
CA ALA A 58 -6.82 1.60 -8.41
C ALA A 58 -6.65 3.10 -8.12
N SER A 59 -7.75 3.81 -7.88
CA SER A 59 -7.75 5.24 -7.58
C SER A 59 -7.01 5.56 -6.27
N VAL A 60 -7.25 4.78 -5.21
CA VAL A 60 -6.53 4.91 -3.93
C VAL A 60 -5.04 4.64 -4.13
N GLY A 61 -4.67 3.64 -4.93
CA GLY A 61 -3.29 3.36 -5.30
C GLY A 61 -2.59 4.56 -5.97
N LEU A 62 -3.26 5.19 -6.95
CA LEU A 62 -2.74 6.39 -7.63
C LEU A 62 -2.60 7.58 -6.68
N ILE A 63 -3.61 7.86 -5.86
CA ILE A 63 -3.57 8.93 -4.86
C ILE A 63 -2.40 8.73 -3.91
N ARG A 64 -2.17 7.50 -3.47
CA ARG A 64 -1.06 7.16 -2.58
C ARG A 64 0.30 7.40 -3.23
N ILE A 65 0.49 6.98 -4.48
CA ILE A 65 1.71 7.25 -5.23
C ILE A 65 1.95 8.77 -5.33
N LEU A 66 0.90 9.53 -5.65
CA LEU A 66 0.97 10.99 -5.74
C LEU A 66 1.36 11.63 -4.39
N PHE A 67 0.73 11.21 -3.29
CA PHE A 67 1.07 11.72 -1.95
C PHE A 67 2.50 11.39 -1.56
N THR A 68 2.95 10.18 -1.87
CA THR A 68 4.34 9.74 -1.60
C THR A 68 5.34 10.59 -2.38
N TYR A 69 5.05 10.87 -3.67
CA TYR A 69 5.87 11.73 -4.51
C TYR A 69 5.93 13.17 -4.02
N LEU A 70 4.78 13.77 -3.71
CA LEU A 70 4.68 15.14 -3.24
C LEU A 70 5.33 15.31 -1.85
N PHE A 71 5.25 14.30 -0.98
CA PHE A 71 5.99 14.28 0.28
C PHE A 71 7.50 14.28 0.04
N ALA A 72 7.99 13.44 -0.88
CA ALA A 72 9.40 13.40 -1.25
C ALA A 72 9.89 14.74 -1.87
N ARG A 73 8.99 15.57 -2.38
CA ARG A 73 9.25 16.93 -2.88
C ARG A 73 9.21 18.02 -1.80
N GLY A 74 8.90 17.68 -0.54
CA GLY A 74 8.97 18.59 0.61
C GLY A 74 7.64 18.97 1.24
N ILE A 75 6.50 18.44 0.76
CA ILE A 75 5.18 18.73 1.37
C ILE A 75 4.98 17.84 2.60
N LYS A 76 5.47 18.31 3.76
CA LYS A 76 5.54 17.53 5.01
C LYS A 76 4.19 17.02 5.51
N PHE A 77 3.11 17.78 5.32
CA PHE A 77 1.77 17.38 5.77
C PHE A 77 1.31 16.04 5.20
N LEU A 78 1.75 15.69 3.98
CA LEU A 78 1.39 14.43 3.32
C LEU A 78 1.92 13.20 4.06
N TYR A 79 2.91 13.35 4.93
CA TYR A 79 3.35 12.28 5.84
C TYR A 79 2.19 11.67 6.62
N TYR A 80 1.32 12.50 7.18
CA TYR A 80 0.18 12.05 7.97
C TYR A 80 -0.91 11.41 7.10
N LEU A 81 -1.08 11.89 5.87
CA LEU A 81 -2.01 11.30 4.91
C LEU A 81 -1.55 9.92 4.45
N ILE A 82 -0.24 9.72 4.25
CA ILE A 82 0.32 8.40 3.93
C ILE A 82 0.08 7.42 5.08
N ILE A 83 0.30 7.85 6.34
CA ILE A 83 0.00 7.03 7.52
C ILE A 83 -1.49 6.69 7.57
N LEU A 84 -2.36 7.69 7.39
CA LEU A 84 -3.80 7.50 7.42
C LEU A 84 -4.25 6.47 6.37
N LEU A 85 -3.78 6.60 5.13
CA LEU A 85 -4.08 5.64 4.06
C LEU A 85 -3.60 4.23 4.40
N SER A 86 -2.42 4.08 5.00
CA SER A 86 -1.93 2.77 5.45
C SER A 86 -2.77 2.17 6.57
N VAL A 87 -3.18 2.97 7.56
CA VAL A 87 -4.05 2.49 8.66
C VAL A 87 -5.42 2.07 8.11
N VAL A 88 -6.04 2.90 7.28
CA VAL A 88 -7.31 2.58 6.60
C VAL A 88 -7.17 1.30 5.79
N LYS A 89 -6.05 1.13 5.08
CA LYS A 89 -5.80 -0.08 4.31
C LYS A 89 -5.67 -1.31 5.19
N VAL A 90 -4.95 -1.23 6.32
CA VAL A 90 -4.87 -2.34 7.28
C VAL A 90 -6.25 -2.70 7.85
N LEU A 91 -7.11 -1.71 8.12
CA LEU A 91 -8.49 -1.97 8.56
C LEU A 91 -9.31 -2.67 7.47
N GLU A 92 -9.18 -2.24 6.21
CA GLU A 92 -9.85 -2.87 5.08
C GLU A 92 -9.43 -4.33 4.90
N LEU A 93 -8.17 -4.70 5.20
CA LEU A 93 -7.74 -6.10 5.17
C LEU A 93 -8.53 -6.99 6.12
N PHE A 94 -8.86 -6.51 7.31
CA PHE A 94 -9.68 -7.27 8.25
C PHE A 94 -11.08 -7.51 7.67
N VAL A 95 -11.68 -6.48 7.07
CA VAL A 95 -13.00 -6.59 6.44
C VAL A 95 -12.95 -7.57 5.28
N ALA A 96 -12.00 -7.40 4.36
CA ALA A 96 -11.79 -8.27 3.20
C ALA A 96 -11.54 -9.74 3.60
N SER A 97 -10.82 -9.98 4.70
CA SER A 97 -10.57 -11.35 5.19
C SER A 97 -11.81 -12.06 5.72
N SER A 98 -12.85 -11.32 6.09
CA SER A 98 -14.08 -11.85 6.70
C SER A 98 -15.26 -11.96 5.73
N ALA A 99 -15.23 -11.20 4.63
CA ALA A 99 -16.34 -11.09 3.69
C ALA A 99 -16.20 -11.97 2.44
N GLU A 100 -14.98 -12.42 2.13
CA GLU A 100 -14.65 -12.96 0.80
C GLU A 100 -14.21 -14.42 0.78
N SER A 101 -14.03 -14.97 -0.43
CA SER A 101 -13.51 -16.33 -0.61
C SER A 101 -12.16 -16.50 0.07
N LEU A 102 -11.93 -17.69 0.64
CA LEU A 102 -10.72 -17.99 1.41
C LEU A 102 -9.44 -17.81 0.58
N GLY A 103 -9.51 -18.16 -0.72
CA GLY A 103 -8.44 -17.92 -1.68
C GLY A 103 -8.15 -16.43 -1.85
N PHE A 104 -9.18 -15.63 -2.11
CA PHE A 104 -9.07 -14.17 -2.22
C PHE A 104 -8.45 -13.54 -0.97
N ALA A 105 -9.01 -13.87 0.20
CA ALA A 105 -8.55 -13.36 1.48
C ALA A 105 -7.04 -13.63 1.70
N ILE A 106 -6.57 -14.85 1.43
CA ILE A 106 -5.16 -15.21 1.66
C ILE A 106 -4.24 -14.38 0.77
N TRP A 107 -4.42 -14.40 -0.56
CA TRP A 107 -3.45 -13.75 -1.44
C TRP A 107 -3.54 -12.22 -1.34
N TYR A 108 -4.74 -11.67 -1.20
CA TYR A 108 -4.95 -10.22 -1.13
C TYR A 108 -4.36 -9.62 0.14
N VAL A 109 -4.56 -10.27 1.30
CA VAL A 109 -3.98 -9.85 2.58
C VAL A 109 -2.46 -9.94 2.55
N ILE A 110 -1.91 -11.00 1.96
CA ILE A 110 -0.45 -11.13 1.84
C ILE A 110 0.12 -10.04 0.94
N LEU A 111 -0.41 -9.88 -0.28
CA LEU A 111 0.13 -8.93 -1.27
C LEU A 111 -0.02 -7.49 -0.81
N THR A 112 -1.18 -7.11 -0.28
CA THR A 112 -1.43 -5.71 0.08
C THR A 112 -1.08 -5.40 1.53
N GLY A 113 -1.16 -6.36 2.45
CA GLY A 113 -0.89 -6.13 3.88
C GLY A 113 0.57 -6.12 4.28
N ILE A 114 1.41 -6.96 3.68
CA ILE A 114 2.86 -6.94 3.98
C ILE A 114 3.46 -5.54 3.73
N PRO A 115 3.25 -4.90 2.56
CA PRO A 115 3.73 -3.53 2.33
C PRO A 115 3.22 -2.53 3.37
N GLU A 116 1.97 -2.62 3.82
CA GLU A 116 1.43 -1.70 4.83
C GLU A 116 2.11 -1.85 6.17
N ILE A 117 2.26 -3.09 6.64
CA ILE A 117 2.90 -3.36 7.94
C ILE A 117 4.35 -2.90 7.91
N LEU A 118 5.08 -3.19 6.82
CA LEU A 118 6.46 -2.75 6.64
C LEU A 118 6.59 -1.23 6.56
N LEU A 119 5.64 -0.55 5.92
CA LEU A 119 5.56 0.91 5.93
C LEU A 119 5.37 1.43 7.35
N LEU A 120 4.35 0.95 8.07
CA LEU A 120 4.00 1.44 9.41
C LEU A 120 5.14 1.22 10.41
N ILE A 121 5.80 0.06 10.38
CA ILE A 121 6.99 -0.21 11.21
C ILE A 121 8.12 0.77 10.88
N SER A 122 8.35 1.05 9.60
CA SER A 122 9.42 1.94 9.17
C SER A 122 9.13 3.40 9.54
N ILE A 123 7.89 3.85 9.32
CA ILE A 123 7.48 5.25 9.46
C ILE A 123 7.36 5.68 10.92
N PHE A 124 6.97 4.75 11.82
CA PHE A 124 6.84 5.04 13.25
C PHE A 124 8.14 4.92 14.03
N SER A 125 9.23 4.46 13.40
CA SER A 125 10.54 4.38 14.03
C SER A 125 11.02 5.75 14.55
N SER A 126 11.75 5.77 15.67
CA SER A 126 12.29 7.01 16.25
C SER A 126 13.15 7.78 15.25
N LYS A 127 13.99 7.06 14.50
CA LYS A 127 14.83 7.58 13.42
C LYS A 127 14.02 8.25 12.30
N ALA A 128 12.91 7.66 11.86
CA ALA A 128 12.05 8.28 10.84
C ALA A 128 11.42 9.60 11.33
N ARG A 129 11.09 9.70 12.63
CA ARG A 129 10.54 10.93 13.23
C ARG A 129 11.60 12.03 13.34
N GLU A 130 12.83 11.67 13.66
CA GLU A 130 13.97 12.59 13.67
C GLU A 130 14.26 13.10 12.26
N GLU A 131 14.26 12.21 11.27
CA GLU A 131 14.40 12.58 9.85
C GLU A 131 13.30 13.55 9.41
N LEU A 132 12.03 13.29 9.78
CA LEU A 132 10.92 14.19 9.47
C LEU A 132 11.07 15.60 10.07
N LYS A 133 11.64 15.71 11.29
CA LYS A 133 11.91 17.01 11.93
C LYS A 133 13.07 17.77 11.29
N SER A 134 14.00 17.05 10.67
CA SER A 134 15.18 17.61 10.01
C SER A 134 14.94 18.08 8.56
N LEU A 135 13.92 17.52 7.90
CA LEU A 135 13.35 18.06 6.67
C LEU A 135 12.70 19.40 6.94
#